data_AF-A0A938MJY6-F1
#
_entry.id   AF-A0A938MJY6-F1
#
_cell.length_a   1.000
_cell.length_b   1.000
_cell.length_c   1.000
_cell.angle_alpha   90.00
_cell.angle_beta   90.00
_cell.angle_gamma   90.00
#
_symmetry.space_group_name_H-M   'P 1'
#
loop_
_entity.id
_entity.type
_entity.pdbx_description
1 polymer ?
#
loop_
_entity_poly.entity_id
_entity_poly.type
_entity_poly.pdbx_seq_one_letter_code
_entity_poly.pdbx_strand_id
1 'polypeptide(L)'
;MRLGLCIHSLMIRSAADRNSGTPNPITDPLTFLDYSHCLGAGGIQMGLGTRDATYIAKFRERAEATGVFVEGNVGLPRDEQELGSFEAAVRAAQQMGASVLRTVMIPGRR
;
A
#
# COMPACT_ATOMS: atom_id res chain seq x y z
N MET A 1 -14.55 -13.52 10.67
CA MET A 1 -13.10 -13.23 10.52
C MET A 1 -12.87 -12.75 9.09
N ARG A 2 -12.16 -11.62 8.87
CA ARG A 2 -11.87 -11.08 7.53
C ARG A 2 -10.37 -11.25 7.25
N LEU A 3 -10.02 -11.85 6.11
CA LEU A 3 -8.62 -12.09 5.69
C LEU A 3 -8.18 -11.02 4.69
N GLY A 4 -6.98 -10.45 4.86
CA GLY A 4 -6.40 -9.48 3.93
C GLY A 4 -5.33 -10.10 3.02
N LEU A 5 -4.99 -9.39 1.94
CA LEU A 5 -3.91 -9.76 1.02
C LEU A 5 -2.69 -8.87 1.20
N CYS A 6 -1.52 -9.48 1.32
CA CYS A 6 -0.24 -8.78 1.29
C CYS A 6 0.28 -8.74 -0.15
N ILE A 7 0.82 -7.60 -0.60
CA ILE A 7 1.32 -7.45 -1.98
C ILE A 7 2.41 -8.49 -2.35
N HIS A 8 3.14 -9.01 -1.36
CA HIS A 8 4.14 -10.06 -1.56
C HIS A 8 3.53 -11.40 -2.01
N SER A 9 2.23 -11.62 -1.82
CA SER A 9 1.51 -12.77 -2.39
C SER A 9 1.40 -12.71 -3.92
N LEU A 10 1.64 -11.54 -4.53
CA LEU A 10 1.53 -11.32 -5.98
C LEU A 10 2.86 -10.96 -6.65
N MET A 11 4.00 -11.42 -6.12
CA MET A 11 5.33 -11.07 -6.67
C MET A 11 5.49 -11.43 -8.15
N ILE A 12 4.97 -12.58 -8.60
CA ILE A 12 5.03 -12.99 -10.02
C ILE A 12 4.26 -12.00 -10.91
N ARG A 13 3.05 -11.62 -10.51
CA ARG A 13 2.26 -10.62 -11.24
C ARG A 13 2.92 -9.25 -11.22
N SER A 14 3.45 -8.82 -10.07
CA SER A 14 4.18 -7.55 -9.95
C SER A 14 5.38 -7.50 -10.90
N ALA A 15 6.11 -8.60 -11.07
CA ALA A 15 7.20 -8.68 -12.04
C ALA A 15 6.67 -8.62 -13.50
N ALA A 16 5.59 -9.33 -13.80
CA ALA A 16 4.97 -9.31 -15.13
C ALA A 16 4.45 -7.92 -15.53
N ASP A 17 3.73 -7.23 -14.64
CA ASP A 17 3.21 -5.88 -14.86
C ASP A 17 4.33 -4.86 -15.11
N ARG A 18 5.46 -5.02 -14.41
CA ARG A 18 6.65 -4.20 -14.60
C ARG A 18 7.28 -4.41 -15.97
N ASN A 19 7.36 -5.66 -16.43
CA ASN A 19 7.96 -5.99 -17.72
C ASN A 19 7.06 -5.58 -18.90
N SER A 20 5.74 -5.58 -18.70
CA SER A 20 4.78 -5.17 -19.73
C SER A 20 4.58 -3.65 -19.81
N GLY A 21 4.91 -2.91 -18.74
CA GLY A 21 4.68 -1.47 -18.66
C GLY A 21 3.20 -1.10 -18.63
N THR A 22 2.35 -1.98 -18.06
CA THR A 22 0.91 -1.72 -17.95
C THR A 22 0.63 -0.38 -17.26
N PRO A 23 -0.34 0.41 -17.74
CA PRO A 23 -0.66 1.72 -17.15
C PRO A 23 -1.21 1.60 -15.72
N ASN A 24 -1.77 0.45 -15.35
CA ASN A 24 -2.32 0.18 -14.02
C ASN A 24 -1.63 -1.06 -13.41
N PRO A 25 -0.38 -0.92 -12.92
CA PRO A 25 0.35 -2.05 -12.35
C PRO A 25 -0.25 -2.45 -11.00
N ILE A 26 -0.18 -3.74 -10.65
CA ILE A 26 -0.69 -4.25 -9.35
C ILE A 26 0.02 -3.63 -8.13
N THR A 27 1.14 -2.94 -8.33
CA THR A 27 1.85 -2.18 -7.28
C THR A 27 1.28 -0.79 -7.03
N ASP A 28 0.35 -0.32 -7.85
CA ASP A 28 -0.44 0.88 -7.57
C ASP A 28 -1.49 0.58 -6.47
N PRO A 29 -1.59 1.40 -5.41
CA PRO A 29 -2.51 1.16 -4.30
C PRO A 29 -3.99 0.98 -4.68
N LEU A 30 -4.53 1.84 -5.53
CA LEU A 30 -5.92 1.73 -6.00
C LEU A 30 -6.13 0.41 -6.76
N THR A 31 -5.20 0.09 -7.66
CA THR A 31 -5.26 -1.15 -8.45
C THR A 31 -5.23 -2.40 -7.56
N PHE A 32 -4.38 -2.42 -6.53
CA PHE A 32 -4.30 -3.54 -5.60
C PHE A 32 -5.53 -3.66 -4.71
N LEU A 33 -6.08 -2.53 -4.24
CA LEU A 33 -7.30 -2.49 -3.45
C LEU A 33 -8.47 -3.09 -4.23
N ASP A 34 -8.68 -2.62 -5.46
CA ASP A 34 -9.76 -3.11 -6.33
C ASP A 34 -9.61 -4.58 -6.67
N TYR A 35 -8.39 -5.01 -7.00
CA TYR A 35 -8.11 -6.41 -7.27
C TYR A 35 -8.37 -7.29 -6.05
N SER A 36 -7.93 -6.87 -4.87
CA SER A 36 -8.09 -7.62 -3.62
C SER A 36 -9.56 -7.73 -3.23
N HIS A 37 -10.33 -6.65 -3.36
CA HIS A 37 -11.78 -6.65 -3.17
C HIS A 37 -12.48 -7.62 -4.13
N CYS A 38 -12.09 -7.62 -5.42
CA CYS A 38 -12.62 -8.55 -6.42
C CYS A 38 -12.39 -10.04 -6.04
N LEU A 39 -11.29 -10.34 -5.37
CA LEU A 39 -11.00 -11.69 -4.84
C LEU A 39 -11.73 -12.01 -3.53
N GLY A 40 -12.53 -11.08 -2.98
CA GLY A 40 -13.21 -11.25 -1.71
C GLY A 40 -12.33 -11.03 -0.48
N ALA A 41 -11.15 -10.41 -0.65
CA ALA A 41 -10.30 -10.05 0.50
C ALA A 41 -10.96 -8.94 1.33
N GLY A 42 -10.86 -9.05 2.64
CA GLY A 42 -11.37 -8.04 3.56
C GLY A 42 -10.44 -6.85 3.77
N GLY A 43 -9.19 -6.93 3.29
CA GLY A 43 -8.17 -5.90 3.50
C GLY A 43 -6.92 -6.06 2.64
N ILE A 44 -6.05 -5.06 2.68
CA ILE A 44 -4.76 -5.06 1.96
C ILE A 44 -3.59 -4.67 2.86
N GLN A 45 -2.40 -5.18 2.54
CA GLN A 45 -1.13 -4.72 3.11
C GLN A 45 -0.11 -4.43 2.00
N MET A 46 0.26 -3.16 1.80
CA MET A 46 1.23 -2.76 0.76
C MET A 46 1.92 -1.42 1.04
N GLY A 47 2.94 -1.07 0.26
CA GLY A 47 3.50 0.28 0.29
C GLY A 47 2.54 1.28 -0.35
N LEU A 48 2.10 2.29 0.40
CA LEU A 48 1.15 3.31 -0.09
C LEU A 48 1.87 4.48 -0.78
N GLY A 49 3.08 4.79 -0.33
CA GLY A 49 3.91 5.89 -0.83
C GLY A 49 3.37 7.27 -0.42
N THR A 50 4.11 8.32 -0.78
CA THR A 50 3.59 9.69 -0.77
C THR A 50 2.75 9.91 -2.02
N ARG A 51 1.61 10.59 -1.87
CA ARG A 51 0.61 10.81 -2.92
C ARG A 51 0.07 12.22 -2.82
N ASP A 52 -0.41 12.77 -3.93
CA ASP A 52 -1.12 14.03 -3.91
C ASP A 52 -2.50 13.90 -3.23
N ALA A 53 -3.06 15.02 -2.80
CA ALA A 53 -4.32 15.06 -2.07
C ALA A 53 -5.49 14.45 -2.87
N THR A 54 -5.50 14.60 -4.20
CA THR A 54 -6.55 14.07 -5.07
C THR A 54 -6.51 12.55 -5.08
N TYR A 55 -5.32 11.96 -5.21
CA TYR A 55 -5.15 10.51 -5.15
C TYR A 55 -5.52 9.96 -3.76
N ILE A 56 -5.08 10.63 -2.69
CA ILE A 56 -5.39 10.23 -1.31
C ILE A 56 -6.89 10.21 -1.07
N ALA A 57 -7.61 11.26 -1.46
CA ALA A 57 -9.05 11.35 -1.32
C ALA A 57 -9.76 10.23 -2.10
N LYS A 58 -9.38 10.03 -3.36
CA LYS A 58 -9.93 8.96 -4.21
C LYS A 58 -9.70 7.58 -3.61
N PHE A 59 -8.49 7.31 -3.10
CA PHE A 59 -8.18 6.05 -2.47
C PHE A 59 -9.00 5.83 -1.20
N ARG A 60 -9.10 6.85 -0.35
CA ARG A 60 -9.85 6.77 0.91
C ARG A 60 -11.33 6.50 0.65
N GLU A 61 -11.95 7.25 -0.26
CA GLU A 61 -13.34 7.04 -0.68
C GLU A 61 -13.54 5.60 -1.17
N ARG A 62 -12.62 5.08 -1.99
CA ARG A 62 -12.72 3.73 -2.52
C ARG A 62 -12.57 2.65 -1.44
N ALA A 63 -11.64 2.82 -0.51
CA ALA A 63 -11.47 1.91 0.62
C ALA A 63 -12.72 1.86 1.52
N GLU A 64 -13.31 3.02 1.81
CA GLU A 64 -14.56 3.13 2.57
C GLU A 64 -15.74 2.50 1.84
N ALA A 65 -15.90 2.80 0.54
CA ALA A 65 -17.00 2.26 -0.28
C ALA A 65 -16.96 0.73 -0.42
N THR A 66 -15.78 0.13 -0.42
CA THR A 66 -15.58 -1.33 -0.50
C THR A 66 -15.52 -2.01 0.87
N GLY A 67 -15.38 -1.25 1.95
CA GLY A 67 -15.20 -1.79 3.31
C GLY A 67 -13.87 -2.55 3.52
N VAL A 68 -12.91 -2.39 2.61
CA VAL A 68 -11.58 -3.00 2.65
C VAL A 68 -10.73 -2.27 3.69
N PHE A 69 -10.23 -2.97 4.72
CA PHE A 69 -9.30 -2.37 5.66
C PHE A 69 -7.91 -2.20 5.02
N VAL A 70 -7.20 -1.15 5.41
CA VAL A 70 -5.92 -0.78 4.81
C VAL A 70 -4.80 -0.91 5.84
N GLU A 71 -3.73 -1.58 5.45
CA GLU A 71 -2.46 -1.61 6.16
C GLU A 71 -1.33 -1.17 5.23
N GLY A 72 -0.39 -0.40 5.75
CA GLY A 72 0.71 0.15 4.99
C GLY A 72 2.05 -0.54 5.30
N ASN A 73 2.94 -0.57 4.32
CA ASN A 73 4.36 -0.78 4.53
C ASN A 73 5.07 0.58 4.43
N VAL A 74 5.96 0.87 5.37
CA VAL A 74 6.79 2.07 5.40
C VAL A 74 8.26 1.68 5.57
N GLY A 75 9.17 2.41 4.93
CA GLY A 75 10.60 2.26 5.15
C GLY A 75 11.01 2.94 6.45
N LEU A 76 11.90 2.31 7.22
CA LEU A 76 12.52 2.97 8.38
C LEU A 76 13.51 4.03 7.87
N PRO A 77 13.49 5.28 8.40
CA PRO A 77 14.51 6.26 8.06
C PRO A 77 15.87 5.77 8.55
N ARG A 78 16.89 5.88 7.70
CA ARG A 78 18.26 5.44 8.01
C ARG A 78 19.07 6.49 8.76
N ASP A 79 18.71 7.75 8.58
CA ASP A 79 19.33 8.92 9.19
C ASP A 79 18.28 10.04 9.36
N GLU A 80 18.70 11.15 9.97
CA GLU A 80 17.83 12.30 10.22
C GLU A 80 17.37 13.00 8.94
N GLN A 81 18.10 12.88 7.83
CA GLN A 81 17.71 13.50 6.56
C GLN A 81 16.50 12.78 5.93
N GLU A 82 16.37 11.47 6.18
CA GLU A 82 15.22 10.67 5.74
C GLU A 82 13.96 10.88 6.61
N LEU A 83 14.05 11.55 7.76
CA LEU A 83 12.92 11.71 8.70
C LEU A 83 11.71 12.41 8.08
N GLY A 84 11.94 13.48 7.30
CA GLY A 84 10.85 14.22 6.64
C GLY A 84 10.06 13.35 5.65
N SER A 85 10.77 12.49 4.91
CA SER A 85 10.14 11.54 3.98
C SER A 85 9.36 10.45 4.71
N PHE A 86 9.88 9.97 5.85
CA PHE A 86 9.19 9.02 6.71
C PHE A 86 7.89 9.61 7.26
N GLU A 87 7.93 10.81 7.83
CA GLU A 87 6.73 11.49 8.35
C GLU A 87 5.69 11.72 7.26
N ALA A 88 6.11 12.16 6.06
CA ALA A 88 5.20 12.34 4.94
C ALA A 88 4.52 11.03 4.53
N ALA A 89 5.27 9.91 4.51
CA ALA A 89 4.71 8.60 4.21
C ALA A 89 3.72 8.12 5.29
N VAL A 90 4.02 8.35 6.57
CA VAL A 90 3.11 8.02 7.68
C VAL A 90 1.81 8.83 7.58
N ARG A 91 1.90 10.14 7.34
CA ARG A 91 0.74 11.02 7.17
C ARG A 91 -0.10 10.62 5.96
N ALA A 92 0.53 10.36 4.82
CA ALA A 92 -0.17 9.91 3.62
C ALA A 92 -0.91 8.59 3.86
N ALA A 93 -0.26 7.61 4.50
CA ALA A 93 -0.88 6.33 4.84
C ALA A 93 -2.08 6.50 5.79
N GLN A 94 -1.95 7.34 6.81
CA GLN A 94 -3.05 7.67 7.72
C GLN A 94 -4.25 8.26 6.96
N GLN A 95 -4.00 9.24 6.09
CA GLN A 95 -5.06 9.91 5.30
C GLN A 95 -5.72 8.96 4.31
N MET A 96 -4.96 8.00 3.76
CA MET A 96 -5.47 6.92 2.92
C MET A 96 -6.24 5.86 3.72
N GLY A 97 -6.24 5.94 5.06
CA GLY A 97 -7.02 5.08 5.93
C GLY A 97 -6.30 3.89 6.54
N ALA A 98 -4.98 3.85 6.46
CA ALA A 98 -4.21 2.79 7.10
C ALA A 98 -4.32 2.87 8.62
N SER A 99 -4.70 1.77 9.27
CA SER A 99 -4.72 1.68 10.74
C SER A 99 -3.43 1.10 11.32
N VAL A 100 -2.64 0.41 10.49
CA VAL A 100 -1.37 -0.24 10.88
C VAL A 100 -0.33 0.05 9.83
N LEU A 101 0.90 0.32 10.28
CA LEU A 101 2.09 0.41 9.43
C LEU A 101 3.10 -0.65 9.83
N ARG A 102 3.69 -1.32 8.83
CA ARG A 102 4.76 -2.29 9.00
C ARG A 102 6.06 -1.74 8.44
N THR A 103 7.14 -1.96 9.17
CA THR A 103 8.49 -1.62 8.75
C THR A 103 9.42 -2.81 8.97
N VAL A 104 10.52 -2.84 8.22
CA VAL A 104 11.58 -3.85 8.37
C VAL A 104 12.77 -3.16 8.98
N MET A 105 13.13 -3.53 10.21
CA MET A 105 14.27 -2.96 10.93
C MET A 105 15.59 -3.73 10.70
N ILE A 106 15.52 -5.01 10.29
CA ILE A 106 16.70 -5.86 10.08
C ILE A 106 16.79 -6.21 8.58
N PRO A 107 17.79 -5.67 7.85
CA PRO A 107 18.01 -6.01 6.45
C PRO A 107 18.27 -7.51 6.25
N GLY A 108 17.87 -8.07 5.10
CA GLY A 108 18.11 -9.48 4.74
C GLY A 108 17.20 -10.50 5.42
N ARG A 109 16.23 -10.07 6.25
CA ARG A 109 15.21 -10.93 6.85
C ARG A 109 13.82 -10.44 6.42
N ARG A 110 13.28 -11.04 5.35
CA ARG A 110 11.91 -10.86 4.86
C ARG A 110 11.28 -12.20 4.55
#